data_AF-A0A3E2XIU2-F1
#
_entry.id   AF-A0A3E2XIU2-F1
#
_cell.length_a   1.000
_cell.length_b   1.000
_cell.length_c   1.000
_cell.angle_alpha   90.00
_cell.angle_beta   90.00
_cell.angle_gamma   90.00
#
_symmetry.space_group_name_H-M   'P 1'
#
loop_
_entity.id
_entity.type
_entity.pdbx_description
1 polymer ?
#
loop_
_entity_poly.entity_id
_entity_poly.type
_entity_poly.pdbx_seq_one_letter_code
_entity_poly.pdbx_strand_id
1 'polypeptide(L)' 'MKCPYCEKEMTLGYIQCRDGVYWTLKKQLVASLSSLGKGSTCLSNGAADNSNTVFAFKCEDCKKIIIDYSSER' A
#
# COMPACT_ATOMS: atom_id res chain seq x y z
N MET A 1 -5.35 -11.83 9.78
CA MET A 1 -5.20 -10.71 10.74
C MET A 1 -6.52 -9.99 10.85
N LYS A 2 -6.91 -9.43 12.00
CA LYS A 2 -8.10 -8.57 12.11
C LYS A 2 -7.68 -7.10 12.08
N CYS A 3 -8.48 -6.25 11.43
CA CYS A 3 -8.25 -4.81 11.42
C CYS A 3 -8.40 -4.24 12.83
N PRO A 4 -7.41 -3.50 13.37
CA PRO A 4 -7.51 -2.95 14.72
C PRO A 4 -8.56 -1.84 14.84
N TYR A 5 -9.08 -1.33 13.73
CA TYR A 5 -10.07 -0.23 13.71
C TYR A 5 -11.51 -0.71 13.55
N CYS A 6 -11.76 -1.81 12.80
CA CYS A 6 -13.12 -2.27 12.49
C CYS A 6 -13.32 -3.78 12.68
N GLU A 7 -12.32 -4.49 13.19
CA GLU A 7 -12.31 -5.92 13.53
C GLU A 7 -12.56 -6.92 12.38
N LYS A 8 -12.80 -6.42 11.16
CA LYS A 8 -12.96 -7.25 9.95
C LYS A 8 -11.66 -7.98 9.61
N GLU A 9 -11.80 -9.13 8.95
CA GLU A 9 -10.64 -9.88 8.45
C GLU A 9 -9.85 -9.06 7.41
N MET A 10 -8.53 -9.11 7.54
CA MET A 10 -7.58 -8.48 6.63
C MET A 10 -6.90 -9.52 5.75
N THR A 11 -6.75 -9.17 4.48
CA THR A 11 -6.04 -9.98 3.49
C THR A 11 -4.56 -9.61 3.49
N LEU A 12 -3.69 -10.63 3.57
CA LEU A 12 -2.26 -10.45 3.36
C LEU A 12 -1.98 -10.22 1.87
N GLY A 13 -1.12 -9.26 1.56
CA GLY A 13 -0.67 -8.96 0.21
C GLY A 13 0.75 -8.42 0.20
N TYR A 14 1.13 -7.83 -0.91
CA TYR A 14 2.49 -7.37 -1.18
C TYR A 14 2.46 -5.89 -1.53
N ILE A 15 3.35 -5.12 -0.91
CA ILE A 15 3.69 -3.79 -1.42
C ILE A 15 4.84 -3.97 -2.40
N GLN A 16 4.68 -3.52 -3.64
CA GLN A 16 5.68 -3.68 -4.70
C GLN A 16 5.92 -2.36 -5.42
N CYS A 17 7.16 -2.14 -5.86
CA CYS A 17 7.56 -0.90 -6.54
C CYS A 17 8.65 -1.14 -7.60
N ARG A 18 8.44 -0.54 -8.78
CA ARG A 18 9.46 -0.18 -9.79
C ARG A 18 9.17 1.22 -10.33
N ASP A 19 7.90 1.49 -10.62
CA ASP A 19 7.40 2.77 -11.15
C ASP A 19 6.19 3.30 -10.33
N GLY A 20 6.05 2.92 -9.05
CA GLY A 20 4.91 3.31 -8.20
C GLY A 20 4.76 2.43 -6.97
N VAL A 21 4.01 2.88 -5.96
CA VAL A 21 3.74 2.11 -4.74
C VAL A 21 2.37 1.45 -4.86
N TYR A 22 2.35 0.13 -5.05
CA TYR A 22 1.12 -0.64 -5.21
C TYR A 22 0.99 -1.74 -4.17
N TRP A 23 -0.22 -1.92 -3.64
CA TRP A 23 -0.61 -3.15 -2.94
C TRP A 23 -1.18 -4.14 -3.95
N THR A 24 -0.73 -5.39 -3.90
CA THR A 24 -1.22 -6.49 -4.75
C THR A 24 -1.48 -7.75 -3.92
N LEU A 25 -2.50 -8.52 -4.29
CA LEU A 25 -2.82 -9.78 -3.61
C LEU A 25 -1.73 -10.84 -3.82
N LYS A 26 -1.17 -10.91 -5.03
CA LYS A 26 -0.12 -11.87 -5.40
C LYS A 26 1.17 -11.12 -5.71
N LYS A 27 2.28 -11.63 -5.20
CA LYS A 27 3.62 -11.16 -5.54
C LYS A 27 3.82 -11.26 -7.05
N GLN A 28 4.01 -10.11 -7.70
CA GLN A 28 4.39 -10.06 -9.11
C GLN A 28 5.89 -10.34 -9.24
N LEU A 29 6.28 -11.14 -10.25
CA LEU A 29 7.68 -11.38 -10.60
C LEU A 29 8.35 -10.10 -11.13
N VAL A 30 7.57 -9.25 -11.81
CA VAL A 30 8.02 -7.98 -12.35
C VAL A 30 7.19 -6.86 -11.71
N ALA A 31 7.84 -6.05 -10.85
CA ALA A 31 7.15 -5.04 -10.06
C ALA A 31 6.55 -3.87 -10.89
N SER A 32 7.03 -3.62 -12.12
CA SER A 32 6.39 -2.64 -13.01
C SER A 32 5.02 -3.10 -13.54
N LEU A 33 4.70 -4.40 -13.45
CA LEU A 33 3.38 -4.93 -13.82
C LEU A 33 2.37 -4.86 -12.67
N SER A 34 2.77 -4.37 -11.49
CA SER A 34 1.89 -4.30 -10.32
C SER A 34 0.67 -3.40 -10.54
N SER A 35 0.75 -2.40 -11.43
CA SER A 35 -0.39 -1.57 -11.83
C SER A 35 -1.44 -2.34 -12.65
N LEU A 36 -1.02 -3.35 -13.42
CA LEU A 36 -1.89 -4.15 -14.30
C LEU A 36 -2.47 -5.39 -13.60
N GLY A 37 -1.99 -5.72 -12.39
CA GLY A 37 -2.50 -6.84 -11.62
C GLY A 37 -3.95 -6.65 -11.22
N LYS A 38 -4.82 -7.62 -11.53
CA LYS A 38 -6.23 -7.59 -11.10
C LYS A 38 -6.32 -7.48 -9.57
N GLY A 39 -7.02 -6.46 -9.08
CA GLY A 39 -7.14 -6.17 -7.65
C GLY A 39 -5.93 -5.45 -7.05
N SER A 40 -5.14 -4.74 -7.86
CA SER A 40 -4.12 -3.81 -7.37
C SER A 40 -4.76 -2.56 -6.76
N THR A 41 -4.10 -1.99 -5.77
CA THR A 41 -4.47 -0.70 -5.18
C THR A 41 -3.25 0.22 -5.26
N CYS A 42 -3.39 1.36 -5.94
CA CYS A 42 -2.37 2.41 -5.94
C CYS A 42 -2.36 3.08 -4.57
N LEU A 43 -1.20 3.15 -3.94
CA LEU A 43 -1.02 3.77 -2.62
C LEU A 43 -0.42 5.18 -2.71
N SER A 44 0.13 5.57 -3.87
CA SER A 44 0.77 6.88 -4.05
C SER A 44 -0.23 8.01 -3.81
N ASN A 45 0.01 8.84 -2.79
CA ASN A 45 -0.90 9.91 -2.38
C ASN A 45 -0.20 11.19 -1.89
N GLY A 46 1.15 11.28 -1.89
CA GLY A 46 1.72 12.08 -0.82
C GLY A 46 3.14 12.62 -0.85
N ALA A 47 3.68 13.16 -1.94
CA ALA A 47 4.81 14.10 -1.76
C ALA A 47 4.86 15.23 -2.80
N ALA A 48 4.58 14.91 -4.06
CA ALA A 48 4.48 15.86 -5.17
C ALA A 48 3.66 15.25 -6.32
N ASP A 49 3.17 16.10 -7.23
CA ASP A 49 2.59 15.65 -8.49
C ASP A 49 3.62 14.77 -9.24
N ASN A 50 3.18 13.61 -9.72
CA ASN A 50 4.02 12.59 -10.37
C ASN A 50 5.09 11.90 -9.48
N SER A 51 4.97 11.99 -8.14
CA SER A 51 5.83 11.22 -7.24
C SER A 51 5.26 9.83 -6.95
N ASN A 52 6.13 8.82 -6.98
CA ASN A 52 5.84 7.45 -6.54
C ASN A 52 6.00 7.33 -5.02
N THR A 53 5.36 8.24 -4.28
CA THR A 53 5.51 8.38 -2.83
C THR A 53 4.16 8.34 -2.13
N VAL A 54 4.14 7.72 -0.95
CA VAL A 54 2.96 7.55 -0.11
C VAL A 54 3.23 8.09 1.29
N PHE A 55 2.26 8.78 1.87
CA PHE A 55 2.30 9.15 3.28
C PHE A 55 2.18 7.89 4.15
N ALA A 56 3.04 7.79 5.17
CA ALA A 56 3.01 6.67 6.09
C ALA A 56 3.34 7.13 7.51
N PHE A 57 2.69 6.53 8.50
CA PHE A 57 2.98 6.75 9.91
C PHE A 57 3.90 5.64 10.43
N LYS A 58 4.97 6.03 11.12
CA LYS A 58 5.88 5.12 11.80
C LYS A 58 5.66 5.20 13.30
N CYS A 59 5.34 4.08 13.93
CA CYS A 59 5.33 3.95 15.37
C CYS A 59 6.58 3.16 15.81
N GLU A 60 7.47 3.81 16.57
CA GLU A 60 8.70 3.19 17.05
C GLU A 60 8.45 2.10 18.10
N ASP A 61 7.44 2.26 18.96
CA ASP A 61 7.18 1.30 20.03
C ASP A 61 6.53 0.02 19.47
N CYS A 62 5.56 0.18 18.58
CA CYS A 62 4.86 -0.94 17.95
C CYS A 62 5.65 -1.61 16.82
N LYS A 63 6.75 -0.99 16.37
CA LYS A 63 7.54 -1.37 15.18
C LYS A 63 6.67 -1.63 13.95
N LYS A 64 5.73 -0.70 13.70
CA LYS A 64 4.75 -0.77 12.59
C LYS A 64 4.83 0.46 11.72
N ILE A 65 4.66 0.24 10.42
CA ILE A 65 4.37 1.27 9.44
C ILE A 65 2.90 1.14 9.05
N ILE A 66 2.15 2.23 9.11
CA ILE A 66 0.75 2.29 8.70
C ILE A 66 0.66 3.21 7.48
N ILE A 67 0.11 2.67 6.40
CA ILE A 67 -0.26 3.42 5.20
C ILE A 67 -1.77 3.49 5.19
N ASP A 68 -2.31 4.69 5.29
CA ASP A 68 -3.72 4.93 5.03
C ASP A 68 -3.91 5.10 3.53
N TYR A 69 -4.73 4.23 2.93
CA TYR A 69 -5.04 4.23 1.52
C TYR A 69 -6.44 4.77 1.25
N SER A 70 -7.14 5.24 2.28
CA SER A 70 -8.35 6.03 2.08
C SER A 70 -7.97 7.30 1.32
N SER A 71 -8.60 7.52 0.18
CA SER A 71 -8.40 8.73 -0.59
C SER A 71 -9.13 9.86 0.14
N GLU A 72 -8.41 10.66 0.94
CA GLU A 72 -8.90 11.99 1.32
C GLU A 72 -8.31 13.04 0.39
N ARG A 73 -9.07 13.30 -0.69
CA ARG A 73 -9.60 14.64 -0.95
C ARG A 73 -11.07 14.50 -1.30
#